data_AF-A0A7W0PM34-F1
#
_entry.id   AF-A0A7W0PM34-F1
#
_cell.length_a   1.000
_cell.length_b   1.000
_cell.length_c   1.000
_cell.angle_alpha   90.00
_cell.angle_beta   90.00
_cell.angle_gamma   90.00
#
_symmetry.space_group_name_H-M   'P 1'
#
loop_
_entity.id
_entity.type
_entity.pdbx_description
1 polymer ?
#
loop_
_entity_poly.entity_id
_entity_poly.type
_entity_poly.pdbx_seq_one_letter_code
_entity_poly.pdbx_strand_id
1 'polypeptide(L)'
;MGDRLGAFAIPGWMPWLSGGSPLAGDSSGGCWYVPVMLTFSTLGVMTAFKAMILIQTLIGGSAVYGLSRSIGLRPLGALTSTVAFVLGPFLAGQTSYGTVAGLASAWLSVALLGVE
;
A
#
# COMPACT_ATOMS: atom_id res chain seq x y z
N MET A 1 16.68 11.96 -0.36
CA MET A 1 16.34 10.66 0.26
C MET A 1 16.05 9.58 -0.79
N GLY A 2 15.24 9.86 -1.82
CA GLY A 2 14.96 8.91 -2.93
C GLY A 2 16.20 8.33 -3.61
N ASP A 3 17.22 9.14 -3.87
CA ASP A 3 18.49 8.66 -4.48
C ASP A 3 19.23 7.61 -3.63
N ARG A 4 19.12 7.67 -2.29
CA ARG A 4 19.73 6.67 -1.40
C ARG A 4 18.91 5.39 -1.27
N LEU A 5 17.59 5.48 -1.45
CA LEU A 5 16.71 4.30 -1.55
C LEU A 5 16.98 3.53 -2.85
N GLY A 6 17.18 4.23 -3.97
CA GLY A 6 17.53 3.62 -5.25
C GLY A 6 18.90 2.93 -5.26
N ALA A 7 19.84 3.39 -4.41
CA ALA A 7 21.17 2.80 -4.27
C ALA A 7 21.24 1.64 -3.25
N PHE A 8 20.12 1.17 -2.70
CA PHE A 8 20.06 0.17 -1.61
C PHE A 8 20.90 0.51 -0.36
N ALA A 9 21.35 1.75 -0.24
CA ALA A 9 22.13 2.23 0.89
C ALA A 9 21.19 2.69 2.02
N ILE A 10 20.37 1.76 2.52
CA ILE A 10 19.43 2.00 3.62
C ILE A 10 20.20 1.86 4.94
N PRO A 11 20.52 2.96 5.64
CA PRO A 11 21.24 2.87 6.89
C PRO A 11 20.35 2.22 7.95
N GLY A 12 20.87 1.19 8.63
CA GLY A 12 20.13 0.52 9.71
C GLY A 12 19.76 1.46 10.86
N TRP A 13 20.58 2.49 11.10
CA TRP A 13 20.37 3.51 12.12
C TRP A 13 20.65 4.89 11.54
N MET A 14 19.72 5.84 11.71
CA MET A 14 19.94 7.23 11.30
C MET A 14 20.06 8.13 12.53
N PRO A 15 21.29 8.54 12.90
CA PRO A 15 21.56 9.29 14.14
C PRO A 15 20.97 10.71 14.12
N TRP A 16 20.64 11.22 12.94
CA TRP A 16 20.14 12.59 12.75
C TRP A 16 18.62 12.72 12.87
N LEU A 17 17.89 11.62 13.02
CA LEU A 17 16.43 11.61 13.14
C LEU A 17 16.03 11.27 14.58
N SER A 18 15.42 12.21 15.31
CA SER A 18 14.92 12.01 16.69
C SER A 18 15.92 11.42 17.68
N GLY A 19 17.21 11.81 17.59
CA GLY A 19 18.28 11.25 18.44
C GLY A 19 18.76 9.85 18.01
N GLY A 20 18.30 9.37 16.86
CA GLY A 20 18.55 8.04 16.34
C GLY A 20 17.26 7.30 16.03
N SER A 21 17.04 6.93 14.77
CA SER A 21 15.88 6.15 14.35
C SER A 21 16.29 4.92 13.53
N PRO A 22 15.75 3.73 13.84
CA PRO A 22 16.05 2.51 13.10
C PRO A 22 15.29 2.47 11.77
N LEU A 23 15.82 3.10 10.71
CA LEU A 23 15.12 3.15 9.41
C LEU A 23 14.83 1.78 8.80
N ALA A 24 15.76 0.84 8.93
CA ALA A 24 15.57 -0.51 8.39
C ALA A 24 14.60 -1.35 9.23
N GLY A 25 14.40 -0.99 10.50
CA GLY A 25 13.49 -1.67 11.44
C GLY A 25 12.13 -0.99 11.60
N ASP A 26 11.96 0.22 11.06
CA ASP A 26 10.70 0.95 11.11
C ASP A 26 9.71 0.36 10.10
N SER A 27 8.66 -0.27 10.64
CA SER A 27 7.55 -0.83 9.86
C SER A 27 6.77 0.24 9.09
N SER A 28 6.84 1.50 9.53
CA SER A 28 6.17 2.63 8.88
C SER A 28 7.00 3.24 7.75
N GLY A 29 8.32 3.01 7.75
CA GLY A 29 9.27 3.62 6.82
C GLY A 29 9.21 3.05 5.39
N GLY A 30 8.57 1.90 5.19
CA GLY A 30 8.35 1.30 3.86
C GLY A 30 9.63 0.91 3.11
N CYS A 31 10.80 0.93 3.77
CA CYS A 31 12.11 0.69 3.16
C CYS A 31 12.26 -0.70 2.54
N TRP A 32 11.44 -1.67 2.97
CA TRP A 32 11.40 -3.03 2.42
C TRP A 32 10.19 -3.29 1.52
N TYR A 33 9.36 -2.27 1.29
CA TYR A 33 8.17 -2.41 0.46
C TYR A 33 8.51 -2.04 -0.98
N VAL A 34 8.69 -3.05 -1.84
CA VAL A 34 9.15 -2.90 -3.23
C VAL A 34 8.38 -1.81 -4.00
N PRO A 35 7.04 -1.72 -3.91
CA PRO A 35 6.34 -0.66 -4.60
C PRO A 35 6.76 0.74 -4.10
N VAL A 36 7.08 0.92 -2.81
CA VAL A 36 7.52 2.20 -2.23
C VAL A 36 8.91 2.53 -2.75
N MET A 37 9.81 1.55 -2.77
CA MET A 37 11.15 1.75 -3.31
C MET A 37 11.11 2.19 -4.77
N LEU A 38 10.28 1.54 -5.60
CA LEU A 38 10.13 1.89 -7.01
C LEU A 38 9.55 3.29 -7.18
N THR A 39 8.40 3.60 -6.57
CA THR A 39 7.74 4.89 -6.81
C THR A 39 8.52 6.07 -6.22
N PHE A 40 9.11 5.93 -5.03
CA PHE A 40 9.84 7.03 -4.37
C PHE A 40 11.29 7.18 -4.81
N SER A 41 11.86 6.21 -5.54
CA SER A 41 13.18 6.38 -6.18
C SER A 41 13.08 7.04 -7.55
N THR A 42 12.01 6.79 -8.31
CA THR A 42 11.90 7.28 -9.69
C THR A 42 11.03 8.53 -9.86
N LEU A 43 10.10 8.79 -8.94
CA LEU A 43 9.13 9.89 -9.06
C LEU A 43 9.36 10.96 -7.99
N GLY A 44 8.96 12.19 -8.30
CA GLY A 44 8.87 13.25 -7.29
C GLY A 44 7.87 12.89 -6.18
N VAL A 45 8.12 13.34 -4.95
CA VAL A 45 7.41 12.92 -3.73
C VAL A 45 5.88 12.94 -3.87
N MET A 46 5.32 14.02 -4.40
CA MET A 46 3.86 14.15 -4.57
C MET A 46 3.30 13.11 -5.57
N THR A 47 4.02 12.88 -6.66
CA THR A 47 3.63 11.89 -7.69
C THR A 47 3.80 10.47 -7.17
N ALA A 48 4.87 10.21 -6.41
CA ALA A 48 5.12 8.91 -5.77
C ALA A 48 3.99 8.53 -4.80
N PHE A 49 3.51 9.47 -4.00
CA PHE A 49 2.37 9.25 -3.09
C PHE A 49 1.08 8.91 -3.85
N LYS A 50 0.76 9.66 -4.91
CA LYS A 50 -0.43 9.37 -5.75
C LYS A 50 -0.33 8.00 -6.43
N ALA A 51 0.84 7.68 -6.99
CA ALA A 51 1.11 6.39 -7.60
C ALA A 51 0.95 5.24 -6.57
N MET A 52 1.41 5.46 -5.34
CA MET A 52 1.24 4.51 -4.24
C MET A 52 -0.22 4.20 -3.93
N ILE A 53 -1.03 5.25 -3.74
CA ILE A 53 -2.45 5.11 -3.46
C ILE A 53 -3.12 4.34 -4.60
N LEU A 54 -2.78 4.66 -5.85
CA LEU A 54 -3.32 3.98 -7.02
C LEU A 54 -2.94 2.50 -7.05
N ILE A 55 -1.66 2.16 -6.87
CA ILE A 55 -1.18 0.77 -6.86
C ILE A 55 -1.93 -0.05 -5.80
N GLN A 56 -2.05 0.47 -4.58
CA GLN A 56 -2.74 -0.22 -3.49
C GLN A 56 -4.21 -0.41 -3.74
N THR A 57 -4.85 0.63 -4.26
CA THR A 57 -6.26 0.59 -4.62
C THR A 57 -6.52 -0.46 -5.70
N LEU A 58 -5.62 -0.58 -6.69
CA LEU A 58 -5.72 -1.58 -7.74
C LEU A 58 -5.50 -3.00 -7.20
N ILE A 59 -4.49 -3.21 -6.36
CA ILE A 59 -4.22 -4.52 -5.74
C ILE A 59 -5.40 -4.96 -4.86
N GLY A 60 -5.81 -4.12 -3.91
CA GLY A 60 -6.93 -4.43 -3.02
C GLY A 60 -8.26 -4.56 -3.77
N GLY A 61 -8.54 -3.66 -4.71
CA GLY A 61 -9.77 -3.71 -5.50
C GLY A 61 -9.86 -4.94 -6.41
N SER A 62 -8.76 -5.32 -7.08
CA SER A 62 -8.74 -6.54 -7.90
C SER A 62 -8.89 -7.80 -7.05
N ALA A 63 -8.29 -7.83 -5.86
CA ALA A 63 -8.46 -8.93 -4.91
C ALA A 63 -9.91 -9.04 -4.40
N VAL A 64 -10.55 -7.92 -4.04
CA VAL A 64 -11.97 -7.91 -3.62
C VAL A 64 -12.87 -8.34 -4.77
N TYR A 65 -12.59 -7.92 -6.00
CA TYR A 65 -13.32 -8.39 -7.16
C TYR A 65 -13.17 -9.90 -7.33
N GLY A 66 -11.93 -10.42 -7.27
CA GLY A 66 -11.65 -11.85 -7.34
C GLY A 66 -12.36 -12.65 -6.25
N LEU A 67 -12.29 -12.17 -5.00
CA LEU A 67 -12.94 -12.77 -3.84
C LEU A 67 -14.46 -12.78 -4.00
N SER A 68 -15.02 -11.69 -4.49
CA SER A 68 -16.46 -11.61 -4.77
C SER A 68 -16.87 -12.62 -5.84
N ARG A 69 -16.01 -12.85 -6.83
CA ARG A 69 -16.25 -13.86 -7.87
C ARG A 69 -16.10 -15.29 -7.35
N SER A 70 -15.17 -15.57 -6.43
CA SER A 70 -15.00 -16.90 -5.83
C SER A 70 -16.20 -17.30 -4.96
N ILE A 71 -16.77 -16.36 -4.20
CA ILE A 71 -17.99 -16.61 -3.40
C ILE A 71 -19.29 -16.62 -4.22
N GLY A 72 -19.20 -16.55 -5.56
CA GLY A 72 -20.35 -16.73 -6.46
C GLY A 72 -21.17 -15.48 -6.79
N LEU A 73 -20.73 -14.27 -6.42
CA LEU A 73 -21.45 -13.04 -6.80
C LEU A 73 -21.41 -12.84 -8.32
N ARG A 74 -22.55 -12.44 -8.91
CA ARG A 74 -22.63 -12.02 -10.33
C ARG A 74 -21.72 -10.80 -10.59
N PRO A 75 -21.28 -10.55 -11.83
CA PRO A 75 -20.32 -9.48 -12.15
C PRO A 75 -20.70 -8.10 -11.61
N LEU A 76 -21.98 -7.74 -11.67
CA LEU A 76 -22.46 -6.46 -11.10
C LEU A 76 -22.30 -6.40 -9.58
N GLY A 77 -22.55 -7.50 -8.85
CA GLY A 77 -22.35 -7.58 -7.40
C GLY A 77 -20.88 -7.57 -7.00
N ALA A 78 -20.01 -8.16 -7.82
CA ALA A 78 -18.56 -8.09 -7.63
C ALA A 78 -18.00 -6.69 -7.90
N LEU A 79 -18.56 -5.95 -8.87
CA LEU A 79 -18.19 -4.56 -9.11
C LEU A 79 -18.66 -3.63 -7.99
N THR A 80 -19.89 -3.79 -7.51
CA THR A 80 -20.41 -2.92 -6.43
C THR A 80 -19.65 -3.11 -5.12
N SER A 81 -19.31 -4.34 -4.75
CA SER A 81 -18.46 -4.63 -3.58
C SER A 81 -17.05 -4.06 -3.72
N THR A 82 -16.45 -4.16 -4.91
CA THR A 82 -15.15 -3.56 -5.21
C THR A 82 -15.18 -2.04 -5.07
N VAL A 83 -16.21 -1.38 -5.62
CA VAL A 83 -16.39 0.08 -5.50
C VAL A 83 -16.63 0.47 -4.04
N ALA A 84 -17.45 -0.28 -3.30
CA ALA A 84 -17.71 -0.03 -1.89
C ALA A 84 -16.45 -0.17 -1.03
N PHE A 85 -15.55 -1.10 -1.37
CA PHE A 85 -14.25 -1.23 -0.73
C PHE A 85 -13.37 -0.03 -1.05
N VAL A 86 -13.11 0.22 -2.34
CA VAL A 86 -12.16 1.25 -2.81
C VAL A 86 -12.58 2.67 -2.39
N LEU A 87 -13.86 3.00 -2.51
CA LEU A 87 -14.41 4.31 -2.14
C LEU A 87 -14.95 4.34 -0.70
N GLY A 88 -14.74 3.26 0.06
CA GLY A 88 -15.20 3.16 1.43
C GLY A 88 -14.52 4.20 2.34
N PRO A 89 -15.22 4.68 3.38
CA PRO A 89 -14.69 5.70 4.28
C PRO A 89 -13.43 5.24 5.02
N PHE A 90 -13.25 3.92 5.19
CA PHE A 90 -12.04 3.35 5.76
C PHE A 90 -10.81 3.64 4.89
N LEU A 91 -10.81 3.27 3.60
CA LEU A 91 -9.67 3.51 2.72
C LEU A 91 -9.44 5.01 2.48
N ALA A 92 -10.51 5.80 2.38
CA ALA A 92 -10.41 7.25 2.27
C ALA A 92 -9.75 7.90 3.51
N GLY A 93 -10.14 7.45 4.71
CA GLY A 93 -9.55 7.91 5.97
C GLY A 93 -8.09 7.47 6.14
N GLN A 94 -7.77 6.21 5.84
CA GLN A 94 -6.40 5.69 5.96
C GLN A 94 -5.44 6.36 4.98
N THR A 95 -5.92 6.76 3.80
CA THR A 95 -5.11 7.53 2.84
C THR A 95 -4.68 8.91 3.40
N SER A 96 -5.46 9.47 4.33
CA SER A 96 -5.24 10.83 4.85
C SER A 96 -4.44 10.86 6.15
N TYR A 97 -4.58 9.84 7.02
CA TYR A 97 -3.97 9.82 8.36
C TYR A 97 -2.92 8.72 8.56
N GLY A 98 -3.03 7.58 7.86
CA GLY A 98 -2.23 6.39 8.16
C GLY A 98 -2.16 5.41 7.00
N THR A 99 -1.31 5.70 6.02
CA THR A 99 -1.19 4.88 4.80
C THR A 99 -0.85 3.42 5.10
N VAL A 100 -0.15 3.14 6.20
CA VAL A 100 0.20 1.77 6.65
C VAL A 100 -1.02 0.88 6.85
N ALA A 101 -2.09 1.39 7.46
CA ALA A 101 -3.32 0.60 7.64
C ALA A 101 -4.08 0.42 6.31
N GLY A 102 -3.95 1.37 5.37
CA GLY A 102 -4.44 1.22 4.00
C GLY A 102 -3.66 0.16 3.19
N LEU A 103 -2.35 0.01 3.44
CA LEU A 103 -1.56 -1.09 2.88
C LEU A 103 -2.03 -2.45 3.41
N ALA A 104 -2.26 -2.54 4.72
CA ALA A 104 -2.68 -3.77 5.37
C ALA A 104 -4.04 -4.26 4.85
N SER A 105 -5.00 -3.37 4.62
CA SER A 105 -6.32 -3.77 4.10
C SER A 105 -6.25 -4.31 2.67
N ALA A 106 -5.40 -3.74 1.80
CA ALA A 106 -5.22 -4.24 0.45
C ALA A 106 -4.65 -5.68 0.45
N TRP A 107 -3.62 -5.94 1.26
CA TRP A 107 -3.01 -7.26 1.37
C TRP A 107 -3.88 -8.28 2.11
N LEU A 108 -4.72 -7.84 3.04
CA LEU A 108 -5.72 -8.71 3.68
C LEU A 108 -6.70 -9.27 2.63
N SER A 109 -7.20 -8.42 1.72
CA SER A 109 -8.08 -8.86 0.63
C SER A 109 -7.40 -9.88 -0.28
N VAL A 110 -6.10 -9.69 -0.57
CA VAL A 110 -5.30 -10.65 -1.36
C VAL A 110 -5.15 -11.97 -0.61
N ALA A 111 -4.84 -11.93 0.69
CA ALA A 111 -4.67 -13.13 1.51
C ALA A 111 -5.97 -13.94 1.59
N LEU A 112 -7.12 -13.28 1.78
CA LEU A 112 -8.42 -13.93 1.77
C LEU A 112 -8.73 -14.58 0.43
N LEU A 113 -8.46 -13.89 -0.69
CA LEU A 113 -8.62 -14.48 -2.02
C LEU A 113 -7.71 -15.70 -2.22
N GLY A 114 -6.51 -15.73 -1.65
CA GLY A 114 -5.60 -16.87 -1.78
C GLY A 114 -6.02 -18.12 -1.01
N VAL A 115 -6.97 -18.01 -0.08
CA VAL A 115 -7.50 -19.13 0.73
C VAL A 115 -8.73 -19.77 0.08
N GLU A 116 -9.45 -19.04 -0.77
CA GLU A 116 -10.64 -19.51 -1.51
C GLU A 116 -10.29 -20.34 -2.74
#